data_AF-A0A6G3SC88-F1
#
_entry.id   AF-A0A6G3SC88-F1
#
_cell.length_a   1.000
_cell.length_b   1.000
_cell.length_c   1.000
_cell.angle_alpha   90.00
_cell.angle_beta   90.00
_cell.angle_gamma   90.00
#
_symmetry.space_group_name_H-M   'P 1'
#
loop_
_entity.id
_entity.type
_entity.pdbx_description
1 polymer ?
#
loop_
_entity_poly.entity_id
_entity_poly.type
_entity_poly.pdbx_seq_one_letter_code
_entity_poly.pdbx_strand_id
1 'polypeptide(L)'
;VVLARMVRRRTGVRLHDLGPLRAARRTELLGLGLTDRRSGYPLQMVVRAADADWRIEEREVPYRPRTGASKVTGTWRGTWHAVRDMRAVLAQGAAR
;
A
#
# COMPACT_ATOMS: atom_id res chain seq x y z
N VAL A 1 2.27 10.04 5.03
CA VAL A 1 2.53 10.09 6.49
C VAL A 1 1.56 9.27 7.35
N VAL A 2 0.24 9.55 7.37
CA VAL A 2 -0.72 8.81 8.23
C VAL A 2 -0.75 7.32 7.88
N LEU A 3 -0.87 6.99 6.59
CA LEU A 3 -0.95 5.61 6.11
C LEU A 3 0.33 4.80 6.43
N ALA A 4 1.50 5.37 6.15
CA ALA A 4 2.79 4.76 6.48
C ALA A 4 2.91 4.43 7.99
N ARG A 5 2.40 5.32 8.86
CA ARG A 5 2.36 5.08 10.31
C ARG A 5 1.40 3.97 10.69
N MET A 6 0.26 3.83 10.01
CA MET A 6 -0.69 2.74 10.23
C MET A 6 -0.10 1.38 9.80
N VAL A 7 0.55 1.33 8.63
CA VAL A 7 1.27 0.14 8.14
C VAL A 7 2.34 -0.28 9.14
N ARG A 8 3.18 0.66 9.59
CA ARG A 8 4.22 0.39 10.59
C ARG A 8 3.65 -0.14 11.90
N ARG A 9 2.52 0.39 12.36
CA ARG A 9 1.87 -0.07 13.59
C ARG A 9 1.32 -1.49 13.46
N ARG A 10 0.76 -1.84 12.31
CA ARG A 10 0.21 -3.19 12.07
C ARG A 10 1.30 -4.23 11.82
N THR A 11 2.28 -3.89 10.98
CA THR A 11 3.19 -4.88 10.35
C THR A 11 4.64 -4.72 10.75
N GLY A 12 5.01 -3.65 11.48
CA GLY A 12 6.40 -3.32 11.78
C GLY A 12 7.19 -2.69 10.62
N VAL A 13 6.71 -2.81 9.37
CA VAL A 13 7.40 -2.32 8.17
C VAL A 13 7.51 -0.78 8.20
N ARG A 14 8.72 -0.28 7.96
CA ARG A 14 8.99 1.16 7.87
C ARG A 14 9.03 1.59 6.40
N LEU A 15 8.04 2.36 5.97
CA LEU A 15 7.96 2.97 4.64
C LEU A 15 7.82 4.48 4.80
N HIS A 16 8.36 5.26 3.86
CA HIS A 16 8.10 6.69 3.81
C HIS A 16 6.75 6.96 3.13
N ASP A 17 6.48 6.25 2.04
CA ASP A 17 5.17 6.25 1.38
C ASP A 17 4.89 4.93 0.65
N LEU A 18 3.65 4.76 0.20
CA LEU A 18 3.30 3.73 -0.75
C LEU A 18 3.78 4.17 -2.14
N GLY A 19 5.06 3.90 -2.45
CA GLY A 19 5.68 4.22 -3.74
C GLY A 19 4.86 3.79 -4.97
N PRO A 20 4.99 4.48 -6.13
CA PRO A 20 4.19 4.21 -7.31
C PRO A 20 4.55 2.87 -7.99
N LEU A 21 5.75 2.36 -7.74
CA LEU A 21 6.26 1.11 -8.30
C LEU A 21 6.64 0.15 -7.17
N ARG A 22 6.34 -1.13 -7.38
CA ARG A 22 6.72 -2.25 -6.51
C ARG A 22 7.14 -3.42 -7.39
N ALA A 23 8.17 -4.15 -6.96
CA ALA A 23 8.65 -5.33 -7.65
C ALA A 23 8.78 -6.48 -6.65
N ALA A 24 8.39 -7.68 -7.07
CA ALA A 24 8.48 -8.92 -6.31
C ALA A 24 8.52 -10.11 -7.28
N ARG A 25 8.90 -11.30 -6.80
CA ARG A 25 8.86 -12.50 -7.64
C ARG A 25 7.41 -12.82 -7.99
N ARG A 26 7.15 -13.09 -9.28
CA ARG A 26 5.79 -13.25 -9.82
C ARG A 26 4.97 -14.29 -9.07
N THR A 27 5.52 -15.49 -8.86
CA THR A 27 4.79 -16.60 -8.22
C THR A 27 4.38 -16.25 -6.80
N GLU A 28 5.31 -15.68 -6.03
CA GLU A 28 5.04 -15.25 -4.65
C GLU A 28 4.01 -14.11 -4.62
N LEU A 29 4.10 -13.16 -5.55
CA LEU A 29 3.18 -12.03 -5.66
C LEU A 29 1.75 -12.47 -5.96
N LEU A 30 1.58 -13.46 -6.84
CA LEU A 30 0.29 -14.07 -7.11
C LEU A 30 -0.21 -14.87 -5.88
N GLY A 31 0.70 -15.52 -5.15
CA GLY A 31 0.42 -16.22 -3.91
C GLY A 31 -0.14 -15.34 -2.80
N LEU A 32 0.13 -14.03 -2.82
CA LEU A 32 -0.48 -13.09 -1.85
C LEU A 32 -2.00 -12.94 -2.02
N GLY A 33 -2.59 -13.39 -3.13
CA GLY A 33 -4.03 -13.42 -3.33
C GLY A 33 -4.70 -12.04 -3.30
N LEU A 34 -4.04 -11.02 -3.85
CA LEU A 34 -4.52 -9.63 -3.83
C LEU A 34 -5.89 -9.50 -4.53
N THR A 35 -6.86 -8.88 -3.86
CA THR A 35 -8.25 -8.78 -4.31
C THR A 35 -8.72 -7.35 -4.55
N ASP A 36 -8.11 -6.37 -3.89
CA ASP A 36 -8.46 -4.96 -4.08
C ASP A 36 -7.99 -4.48 -5.46
N ARG A 37 -8.88 -3.88 -6.26
CA ARG A 37 -8.58 -3.39 -7.61
C ARG A 37 -8.53 -1.86 -7.71
N ARG A 38 -8.62 -1.16 -6.57
CA ARG A 38 -8.71 0.30 -6.49
C ARG A 38 -7.50 0.82 -5.72
N SER A 39 -7.71 1.85 -4.91
CA SER A 39 -6.68 2.48 -4.09
C SER A 39 -6.18 1.60 -2.94
N GLY A 40 -6.86 0.49 -2.61
CA GLY A 40 -6.44 -0.42 -1.55
C GLY A 40 -5.38 -1.43 -2.01
N TYR A 41 -5.22 -1.67 -3.32
CA TYR A 41 -4.23 -2.61 -3.87
C TYR A 41 -2.79 -2.38 -3.35
N PRO A 42 -2.24 -1.16 -3.37
CA PRO A 42 -0.87 -0.91 -2.92
C PRO A 42 -0.68 -1.20 -1.43
N LEU A 43 -1.71 -0.93 -0.62
CA LEU A 43 -1.69 -1.19 0.81
C LEU A 43 -1.82 -2.68 1.10
N GLN A 44 -2.75 -3.36 0.42
CA GLN A 44 -3.00 -4.80 0.59
C GLN A 44 -1.76 -5.61 0.24
N MET A 45 -1.04 -5.21 -0.82
CA MET A 45 0.22 -5.84 -1.19
C MET A 45 1.26 -5.77 -0.07
N VAL A 46 1.52 -4.58 0.47
CA VAL A 46 2.52 -4.39 1.54
C VAL A 46 2.13 -5.15 2.80
N VAL A 47 0.86 -5.06 3.18
CA VAL A 47 0.33 -5.73 4.35
C VAL A 47 0.48 -7.25 4.24
N ARG A 48 0.05 -7.85 3.13
CA ARG A 48 0.13 -9.31 2.97
C ARG A 48 1.56 -9.80 2.77
N ALA A 49 2.42 -9.02 2.11
CA ALA A 49 3.83 -9.33 2.03
C ALA A 49 4.48 -9.35 3.43
N ALA A 50 4.13 -8.39 4.29
CA ALA A 50 4.62 -8.35 5.66
C ALA A 50 4.05 -9.49 6.52
N ASP A 51 2.76 -9.82 6.37
CA ASP A 51 2.13 -10.96 7.05
C ASP A 51 2.76 -12.30 6.59
N ALA A 52 3.30 -12.36 5.36
CA ALA A 52 4.06 -13.49 4.82
C ALA A 52 5.57 -13.44 5.15
N ASP A 53 6.00 -12.56 6.06
CA ASP A 53 7.38 -12.37 6.51
C ASP A 53 8.38 -11.99 5.40
N TRP A 54 7.91 -11.29 4.36
CA TRP A 54 8.81 -10.84 3.30
C TRP A 54 9.67 -9.68 3.79
N ARG A 55 10.92 -9.65 3.31
CA ARG A 55 11.80 -8.49 3.43
C ARG A 55 11.35 -7.39 2.46
N ILE A 56 10.90 -6.26 3.01
CA ILE A 56 10.46 -5.09 2.25
C ILE A 56 11.51 -3.99 2.35
N GLU A 57 11.98 -3.49 1.21
CA GLU A 57 12.93 -2.38 1.12
C GLU A 57 12.38 -1.26 0.25
N GLU A 58 12.61 -0.02 0.67
CA GLU A 58 12.32 1.16 -0.13
C GLU A 58 13.61 1.62 -0.82
N ARG A 59 13.55 1.86 -2.13
CA ARG A 59 14.67 2.37 -2.91
C ARG A 59 14.30 3.72 -3.46
N GLU A 60 15.10 4.73 -3.14
CA GLU A 60 14.96 6.05 -3.75
C GLU A 60 15.30 5.93 -5.23
N VAL A 61 14.34 6.32 -6.07
CA VAL A 61 14.51 6.38 -7.51
C VAL A 61 14.37 7.84 -7.91
N PRO A 62 15.30 8.40 -8.71
CA PRO A 62 15.17 9.74 -9.22
C PRO A 62 13.86 9.89 -9.99
N TYR A 63 12.91 10.62 -9.42
CA TYR A 63 11.62 10.88 -10.03
C TYR A 63 11.66 12.24 -10.71
N ARG A 64 11.28 12.30 -12.00
CA ARG A 64 11.18 13.60 -12.70
C ARG A 64 10.05 14.44 -12.09
N PRO A 65 10.17 15.77 -12.07
CA PRO A 65 9.13 16.64 -11.55
C PRO A 65 7.79 16.34 -12.23
N ARG A 66 6.75 16.09 -11.44
CA ARG A 66 5.41 15.78 -11.94
C ARG A 66 4.75 17.05 -12.49
N THR A 67 4.28 17.01 -13.72
CA THR A 67 3.38 18.03 -14.30
C THR A 67 1.92 17.66 -13.97
N GLY A 68 1.19 18.53 -13.27
CA GLY A 68 -0.27 18.43 -13.04
C GLY A 68 -0.75 18.21 -11.60
N ALA A 69 -2.05 18.41 -11.36
CA ALA A 69 -2.71 18.31 -10.05
C ALA A 69 -2.96 16.85 -9.60
N SER A 70 -3.24 16.63 -8.32
CA SER A 70 -3.46 15.30 -7.72
C SER A 70 -4.80 14.70 -8.18
N LYS A 71 -4.80 13.43 -8.59
CA LYS A 71 -6.01 12.73 -9.05
C LYS A 71 -6.97 12.33 -7.91
N VAL A 72 -6.54 12.48 -6.65
CA VAL A 72 -7.26 11.93 -5.48
C VAL A 72 -7.54 12.98 -4.40
N THR A 73 -6.62 13.92 -4.16
CA THR A 73 -6.85 15.01 -3.20
C THR A 73 -7.57 16.16 -3.91
N GLY A 74 -8.89 16.20 -3.76
CA GLY A 74 -9.73 17.26 -4.33
C GLY A 74 -11.20 17.25 -3.88
N THR A 75 -11.70 16.13 -3.33
CA THR A 75 -13.04 16.04 -2.76
C THR A 75 -13.05 15.28 -1.43
N TRP A 76 -13.77 15.80 -0.44
CA TRP A 76 -13.95 15.16 0.87
C TRP A 76 -14.44 13.71 0.77
N ARG A 77 -15.32 13.43 -0.19
CA ARG A 77 -15.86 12.10 -0.47
C ARG A 77 -14.77 11.14 -0.97
N GLY A 78 -13.88 11.58 -1.85
CA GLY A 78 -12.74 10.79 -2.33
C GLY A 78 -11.78 10.41 -1.20
N THR A 79 -11.49 11.35 -0.31
CA THR A 79 -10.66 11.10 0.88
C THR A 79 -11.32 10.10 1.83
N TRP A 80 -12.62 10.22 2.10
CA TRP A 80 -13.33 9.28 2.98
C TRP A 80 -13.38 7.85 2.43
N HIS A 81 -13.67 7.70 1.13
CA HIS A 81 -13.66 6.38 0.48
C HIS A 81 -12.27 5.74 0.56
N ALA A 82 -11.21 6.50 0.29
CA ALA A 82 -9.84 6.02 0.41
C ALA A 82 -9.51 5.56 1.85
N VAL A 83 -9.89 6.35 2.86
CA VAL A 83 -9.66 5.99 4.27
C VAL A 83 -10.44 4.72 4.65
N ARG A 84 -11.71 4.59 4.23
CA ARG A 84 -12.51 3.40 4.53
C ARG A 84 -11.92 2.14 3.89
N ASP A 85 -11.55 2.22 2.62
CA ASP A 85 -10.97 1.09 1.89
C ASP A 85 -9.62 0.69 2.52
N MET A 86 -8.78 1.65 2.92
CA MET A 86 -7.53 1.40 3.63
C MET A 86 -7.76 0.76 5.01
N ARG A 87 -8.79 1.19 5.76
CA ARG A 87 -9.15 0.56 7.05
C ARG A 87 -9.63 -0.88 6.87
N ALA A 88 -10.40 -1.16 5.83
CA ALA A 88 -10.86 -2.52 5.53
C ALA A 88 -9.68 -3.45 5.24
N VAL A 89 -8.70 -3.00 4.45
CA VAL A 89 -7.46 -3.75 4.20
C VAL A 89 -6.67 -3.99 5.48
N LEU A 90 -6.55 -2.96 6.34
CA LEU A 90 -5.86 -3.09 7.63
C LEU A 90 -6.57 -4.01 8.63
N ALA A 91 -7.86 -4.27 8.47
CA ALA A 91 -8.64 -5.19 9.31
C ALA A 91 -8.65 -6.64 8.78
N GLN A 92 -8.25 -6.89 7.54
CA GLN A 92 -8.09 -8.26 7.03
C GLN A 92 -6.97 -8.94 7.82
N GLY A 93 -7.27 -10.06 8.50
CA GLY A 93 -6.25 -10.91 9.12
C GLY A 93 -5.30 -11.51 8.10
N ALA A 94 -4.14 -12.00 8.56
CA ALA A 94 -3.17 -12.68 7.71
C ALA A 94 -3.88 -13.77 6.89
N ALA A 95 -3.65 -13.77 5.58
CA ALA A 95 -4.10 -14.87 4.74
C ALA A 95 -3.43 -16.14 5.28
N ARG A 96 -4.22 -17.05 5.85
CA ARG A 96 -3.78 -18.39 6.23
C ARG A 96 -3.33 -19.16 5.01
#